data_AF-A0A1B6CEV2-F1
#
_entry.id   AF-A0A1B6CEV2-F1
#
_cell.length_a   1.000
_cell.length_b   1.000
_cell.length_c   1.000
_cell.angle_alpha   90.00
_cell.angle_beta   90.00
_cell.angle_gamma   90.00
#
_symmetry.space_group_name_H-M   'P 1'
#
loop_
_entity.id
_entity.type
_entity.pdbx_description
1 polymer ?
#
loop_
_entity_poly.entity_id
_entity_poly.type
_entity_poly.pdbx_seq_one_letter_code
_entity_poly.pdbx_strand_id
1 'polypeptide(L)'
;QVINIKTLPPHSVRPMSPCISKKHVCDGKKDCHRGEDERNCPRRKACEAGTPCKQICVTLADGQDGCSCYQGYSLSSDGTSCHDVDECTIEIDPVCSQTCINNPGSFQCGCSSGYVLRPDGRTCK
;
A
#
# COMPACT_ATOMS: atom_id res chain seq x y z
N GLN A 1 29.92 -67.62 7.18
CA GLN A 1 29.27 -66.97 8.34
C GLN A 1 28.93 -65.55 7.96
N VAL A 2 27.65 -65.21 8.01
CA VAL A 2 27.09 -63.89 7.69
C VAL A 2 26.78 -63.23 9.04
N ILE A 3 27.26 -62.00 9.26
CA ILE A 3 26.91 -61.24 10.47
C ILE A 3 25.75 -60.31 10.11
N ASN A 4 24.67 -60.48 10.85
CA ASN A 4 23.35 -59.91 10.66
C ASN A 4 23.22 -58.62 11.49
N ILE A 5 23.07 -57.47 10.85
CA ILE A 5 22.65 -56.23 11.51
C ILE A 5 21.14 -56.09 11.38
N LYS A 6 20.44 -56.56 12.40
CA LYS A 6 19.01 -56.32 12.61
C LYS A 6 18.80 -54.88 13.13
N THR A 7 17.69 -54.31 12.65
CA THR A 7 16.80 -53.32 13.29
C THR A 7 17.21 -51.85 13.37
N LEU A 8 16.83 -51.09 12.33
CA LEU A 8 16.19 -49.78 12.50
C LEU A 8 14.93 -49.72 11.60
N PRO A 9 13.81 -49.12 12.06
CA PRO A 9 12.54 -49.15 11.34
C PRO A 9 12.58 -48.32 10.05
N PRO A 10 11.84 -48.70 8.99
CA PRO A 10 11.82 -47.97 7.73
C PRO A 10 10.87 -46.77 7.85
N HIS A 11 11.28 -45.70 8.53
CA HIS A 11 10.62 -44.41 8.33
C HIS A 11 11.05 -43.86 6.96
N SER A 12 10.36 -44.33 5.92
CA SER A 12 10.13 -43.69 4.62
C SER A 12 11.17 -42.65 4.21
N VAL A 13 12.26 -43.11 3.58
CA VAL A 13 13.10 -42.23 2.76
C VAL A 13 12.28 -41.84 1.53
N ARG A 14 11.44 -40.80 1.64
CA ARG A 14 10.96 -40.06 0.46
C ARG A 14 12.12 -39.16 -0.01
N PRO A 15 12.31 -38.98 -1.32
CA PRO A 15 13.41 -38.17 -1.83
C PRO A 15 13.33 -36.79 -1.18
N MET A 16 14.47 -36.26 -0.74
CA MET A 16 14.57 -34.89 -0.22
C MET A 16 13.78 -33.98 -1.16
N SER A 17 12.73 -33.36 -0.65
CA SER A 17 11.93 -32.41 -1.43
C SER A 17 12.90 -31.43 -2.09
N PRO A 18 12.84 -31.24 -3.42
CA PRO A 18 13.77 -30.35 -4.09
C PRO A 18 13.74 -28.98 -3.43
N CYS A 19 14.90 -28.41 -3.11
CA CYS A 19 14.99 -27.08 -2.53
C CYS A 19 14.31 -26.09 -3.49
N ILE A 20 13.22 -25.45 -3.05
CA ILE A 20 12.54 -24.43 -3.84
C ILE A 20 13.31 -23.10 -3.74
N SER A 21 13.25 -22.28 -4.79
CA SER A 21 13.84 -20.94 -4.76
C SER A 21 13.15 -20.05 -3.72
N LYS A 22 13.89 -19.08 -3.15
CA LYS A 22 13.34 -18.09 -2.20
C LYS A 22 12.10 -17.34 -2.71
N LYS A 23 11.93 -17.24 -4.03
CA LYS A 23 10.77 -16.61 -4.68
C LYS A 23 9.47 -17.42 -4.62
N HIS A 24 9.56 -18.71 -4.30
CA HIS A 24 8.40 -19.61 -4.12
C HIS A 24 8.13 -19.88 -2.64
N VAL A 25 8.77 -19.11 -1.74
CA VAL A 25 8.47 -19.15 -0.30
C VAL A 25 7.50 -18.00 -0.03
N CYS A 26 6.32 -18.30 0.51
CA CYS A 26 5.29 -17.31 0.79
C CYS A 26 4.78 -16.58 -0.46
N ASP A 27 4.69 -17.26 -1.60
CA ASP A 27 4.21 -16.70 -2.87
C ASP A 27 2.72 -17.01 -3.14
N GLY A 28 2.07 -17.75 -2.22
CA GLY A 28 0.66 -18.13 -2.31
C GLY A 28 0.41 -19.38 -3.14
N LYS A 29 1.45 -20.07 -3.61
CA LYS A 29 1.38 -21.38 -4.26
C LYS A 29 1.96 -22.45 -3.34
N LYS A 30 1.54 -23.70 -3.54
CA LYS A 30 2.05 -24.84 -2.78
C LYS A 30 3.12 -25.53 -3.62
N ASP A 31 4.36 -25.06 -3.49
CA ASP A 31 5.50 -25.58 -4.23
C ASP A 31 6.22 -26.71 -3.45
N CYS A 32 6.01 -26.80 -2.13
CA CYS A 32 6.42 -27.95 -1.34
C CYS A 32 5.31 -28.99 -1.16
N HIS A 33 5.66 -30.28 -1.05
CA HIS A 33 4.75 -31.44 -0.95
C HIS A 33 3.68 -31.30 0.16
N ARG A 34 3.88 -30.43 1.13
CA ARG A 34 2.90 -30.14 2.19
C ARG A 34 2.67 -28.64 2.42
N GLY A 35 3.01 -27.78 1.46
CA GLY A 35 2.83 -26.33 1.59
C GLY A 35 3.62 -25.73 2.76
N GLU A 36 4.78 -26.28 3.12
CA GLU A 36 5.62 -25.78 4.23
C GLU A 36 6.12 -24.36 3.98
N ASP A 37 6.37 -24.09 2.71
CA ASP A 37 6.64 -22.80 2.09
C ASP A 37 5.60 -21.73 2.40
N GLU A 38 4.36 -22.10 2.76
CA GLU A 38 3.26 -21.17 3.06
C GLU A 38 2.83 -21.19 4.55
N ARG A 39 3.39 -22.10 5.36
CA ARG A 39 2.89 -22.36 6.73
C ARG A 39 3.54 -21.51 7.82
N ASN A 40 4.74 -21.00 7.59
CA ASN A 40 5.49 -20.20 8.56
C ASN A 40 6.06 -18.93 7.92
N CYS A 41 5.21 -18.28 7.13
CA CYS A 41 5.52 -16.96 6.61
C CYS A 41 5.65 -15.98 7.77
N PRO A 42 6.64 -15.06 7.75
CA PRO A 42 6.53 -13.88 8.62
C PRO A 42 5.13 -13.31 8.38
N ARG A 43 4.39 -12.95 9.44
CA ARG A 43 3.11 -12.24 9.28
C ARG A 43 3.40 -11.14 8.28
N ARG A 44 2.82 -11.24 7.08
CA ARG A 44 3.06 -10.29 6.00
C ARG A 44 2.86 -8.94 6.66
N LYS A 45 3.91 -8.11 6.71
CA LYS A 45 3.71 -6.75 7.18
C LYS A 45 2.60 -6.21 6.29
N ALA A 46 1.58 -5.63 6.91
CA ALA A 46 0.59 -4.88 6.18
C ALA A 46 1.33 -3.98 5.16
N CYS A 47 0.88 -4.00 3.91
CA CYS A 47 1.53 -3.30 2.79
C CYS A 47 2.75 -3.94 2.12
N GLU A 48 3.17 -5.16 2.47
CA GLU A 48 4.26 -5.87 1.78
C GLU A 48 3.76 -6.95 0.78
N ALA A 49 2.43 -7.04 0.57
CA ALA A 49 1.80 -8.01 -0.30
C ALA A 49 1.01 -7.35 -1.45
N GLY A 50 1.66 -6.43 -2.17
CA GLY A 50 1.21 -6.08 -3.52
C GLY A 50 -0.10 -5.31 -3.62
N THR A 51 -0.55 -4.60 -2.58
CA THR A 51 -1.59 -3.57 -2.75
C THR A 51 -0.99 -2.43 -3.57
N PRO A 52 -1.42 -2.19 -4.83
CA PRO A 52 -0.78 -1.22 -5.70
C PRO A 52 -1.25 0.20 -5.38
N CYS A 53 -1.09 0.64 -4.12
CA CYS A 53 -1.40 2.01 -3.73
C CYS A 53 -0.43 2.96 -4.43
N LYS A 54 -0.96 4.00 -5.10
CA LYS A 54 -0.12 5.03 -5.72
C LYS A 54 0.62 5.90 -4.72
N GLN A 55 0.06 6.10 -3.53
CA GLN A 55 0.64 6.94 -2.48
C GLN A 55 0.89 6.14 -1.20
N ILE A 56 -0.10 6.07 -0.30
CA ILE A 56 0.07 5.49 1.03
C ILE A 56 -0.70 4.17 1.10
N CYS A 57 -0.06 3.14 1.64
CA CYS A 57 -0.74 1.93 2.07
C CYS A 57 -0.92 1.95 3.59
N VAL A 58 -2.10 1.55 4.07
CA VAL A 58 -2.49 1.55 5.48
C VAL A 58 -3.25 0.27 5.83
N THR A 59 -3.16 -0.16 7.09
CA THR A 59 -4.08 -1.18 7.63
C THR A 59 -5.35 -0.49 8.13
N LEU A 60 -6.49 -0.89 7.59
CA LEU A 60 -7.80 -0.43 8.01
C LEU A 60 -8.20 -1.06 9.36
N ALA A 61 -9.21 -0.47 10.01
CA ALA A 61 -9.64 -0.87 11.36
C ALA A 61 -10.17 -2.31 11.45
N ASP A 62 -10.60 -2.88 10.32
CA ASP A 62 -11.04 -4.26 10.17
C ASP A 62 -9.88 -5.25 9.96
N GLY A 63 -8.63 -4.76 9.96
CA GLY A 63 -7.43 -5.55 9.74
C GLY A 63 -7.13 -5.84 8.27
N GLN A 64 -7.87 -5.23 7.33
CA GLN A 64 -7.61 -5.31 5.89
C GLN A 64 -6.58 -4.26 5.45
N ASP A 65 -5.82 -4.56 4.39
CA ASP A 65 -4.95 -3.57 3.76
C ASP A 65 -5.77 -2.67 2.83
N GLY A 66 -5.54 -1.37 2.91
CA GLY A 66 -6.18 -0.36 2.08
C GLY A 66 -5.20 0.73 1.66
N CYS A 67 -5.67 1.61 0.77
CA CYS A 67 -4.89 2.76 0.33
C CYS A 67 -5.42 4.05 0.98
N SER A 68 -4.50 4.97 1.22
CA SER A 68 -4.77 6.33 1.66
C SER A 68 -3.96 7.31 0.82
N CYS A 69 -4.37 8.57 0.84
CA CYS A 69 -3.78 9.61 0.02
C CYS A 69 -3.11 10.67 0.89
N TYR A 70 -2.12 11.37 0.33
CA TYR A 70 -1.55 12.55 0.95
C TYR A 70 -2.62 13.65 1.11
N GLN A 71 -2.35 14.61 1.99
CA GLN A 71 -3.22 15.78 2.13
C GLN A 71 -3.36 16.50 0.78
N GLY A 72 -4.57 16.99 0.47
CA GLY A 72 -4.91 17.59 -0.83
C GLY A 72 -5.23 16.57 -1.92
N TYR A 73 -5.28 15.27 -1.60
CA TYR A 73 -5.67 14.22 -2.55
C TYR A 73 -6.85 13.41 -2.04
N SER A 74 -7.64 12.88 -2.97
CA SER A 74 -8.77 12.00 -2.71
C SER A 74 -8.54 10.62 -3.31
N LEU A 75 -8.98 9.58 -2.60
CA LEU A 75 -8.89 8.21 -3.09
C LEU A 75 -9.89 7.99 -4.22
N SER A 76 -9.40 7.48 -5.34
CA SER A 76 -10.22 7.17 -6.51
C SER A 76 -11.12 5.96 -6.27
N SER A 77 -12.11 5.79 -7.15
CA SER A 77 -13.05 4.66 -7.09
C SER A 77 -12.38 3.31 -7.35
N ASP A 78 -11.18 3.29 -7.93
CA ASP A 78 -10.34 2.09 -8.06
C ASP A 78 -9.73 1.62 -6.73
N GLY A 79 -9.88 2.40 -5.66
CA GLY A 79 -9.38 2.09 -4.32
C GLY A 79 -7.86 2.13 -4.18
N THR A 80 -7.13 2.60 -5.19
CA THR A 80 -5.65 2.52 -5.24
C THR A 80 -4.97 3.78 -5.75
N SER A 81 -5.62 4.53 -6.63
CA SER A 81 -5.16 5.80 -7.15
C SER A 81 -5.58 6.96 -6.27
N CYS A 82 -4.74 8.00 -6.23
CA CYS A 82 -5.06 9.27 -5.57
C CYS A 82 -5.13 10.37 -6.63
N HIS A 83 -6.21 11.13 -6.61
CA HIS A 83 -6.40 12.29 -7.48
C HIS A 83 -6.30 13.56 -6.66
N ASP A 84 -5.65 14.56 -7.24
CA ASP A 84 -5.59 15.90 -6.69
C ASP A 84 -7.01 16.45 -6.47
N VAL A 85 -7.24 17.06 -5.31
CA VAL A 85 -8.50 17.73 -5.00
C VAL A 85 -8.38 19.16 -5.47
N ASP A 86 -9.15 19.52 -6.50
CA ASP A 86 -9.16 20.90 -6.98
C ASP A 86 -10.02 21.79 -6.06
N GLU A 87 -9.39 22.40 -5.05
CA GLU A 87 -10.11 23.27 -4.11
C GLU A 87 -10.61 24.57 -4.76
N CYS A 88 -10.15 24.91 -5.98
CA CYS A 88 -10.62 26.07 -6.72
C CYS A 88 -11.98 25.86 -7.38
N THR A 89 -12.45 24.61 -7.47
CA THR A 89 -13.78 24.26 -8.02
C THR A 89 -14.91 24.31 -6.99
N ILE A 90 -14.59 24.65 -5.73
CA ILE A 90 -15.56 24.73 -4.65
C ILE A 90 -16.32 26.07 -4.75
N GLU A 91 -17.56 26.01 -5.22
CA GLU A 91 -18.44 27.18 -5.38
C GLU A 91 -19.08 27.62 -4.05
N ILE A 92 -19.36 26.67 -3.15
CA ILE A 92 -19.96 26.95 -1.84
C ILE A 92 -18.82 27.10 -0.84
N ASP A 93 -18.52 28.34 -0.47
CA ASP A 93 -17.38 28.74 0.37
C ASP A 93 -16.02 28.63 -0.35
N PRO A 94 -15.75 29.50 -1.34
CA PRO A 94 -14.52 29.46 -2.12
C PRO A 94 -13.29 29.71 -1.25
N VAL A 95 -12.24 28.93 -1.52
CA VAL A 95 -11.04 28.92 -0.67
C VAL A 95 -10.23 30.22 -0.75
N CYS A 96 -10.37 30.96 -1.84
CA CYS A 96 -9.70 32.25 -2.08
C CYS A 96 -10.73 33.37 -2.25
N SER A 97 -10.41 34.55 -1.71
CA SER A 97 -11.27 35.73 -1.85
C SER A 97 -11.30 36.34 -3.26
N GLN A 98 -10.29 36.05 -4.10
CA GLN A 98 -10.17 36.59 -5.46
C GLN A 98 -9.72 35.52 -6.45
N THR A 99 -8.42 35.34 -6.67
CA THR A 99 -7.87 34.37 -7.64
C THR A 99 -7.45 33.10 -6.93
N CYS A 100 -7.81 31.93 -7.48
CA CYS A 100 -7.38 30.62 -7.01
C CYS A 100 -6.59 29.90 -8.12
N ILE A 101 -5.47 29.28 -7.75
CA ILE A 101 -4.65 28.45 -8.63
C ILE A 101 -4.51 27.08 -7.97
N ASN A 102 -5.04 26.05 -8.62
CA ASN A 102 -4.89 24.68 -8.16
C ASN A 102 -3.49 24.14 -8.48
N ASN A 103 -2.86 23.46 -7.53
CA ASN A 103 -1.57 22.81 -7.67
C ASN A 103 -1.66 21.37 -7.13
N PRO A 104 -0.82 20.42 -7.59
CA PRO A 104 -0.85 19.07 -7.06
C PRO A 104 -0.62 19.01 -5.53
N GLY A 105 -1.67 18.65 -4.78
CA GLY A 105 -1.72 18.53 -3.32
C GLY A 105 -1.98 19.83 -2.56
N SER A 106 -2.24 20.94 -3.25
CA SER A 106 -2.42 22.26 -2.60
C SER A 106 -3.01 23.30 -3.54
N PHE A 107 -3.42 24.44 -3.01
CA PHE A 107 -3.82 25.58 -3.82
C PHE A 107 -3.03 26.83 -3.43
N GLN A 108 -3.01 27.83 -4.31
CA GLN A 108 -2.47 29.14 -4.02
C GLN A 108 -3.50 30.23 -4.35
N CYS A 109 -3.71 31.16 -3.41
CA CYS A 109 -4.52 32.33 -3.65
C CYS A 109 -3.68 33.51 -4.17
N GLY A 110 -4.23 34.22 -5.15
CA GLY A 110 -3.66 35.43 -5.72
C GLY A 110 -4.60 36.63 -5.53
N CYS A 111 -4.01 37.82 -5.51
CA CYS A 111 -4.75 39.08 -5.42
C CYS A 111 -4.61 39.89 -6.71
N SER A 112 -5.71 40.54 -7.09
CA SER A 112 -5.75 41.49 -8.19
C SER A 112 -4.87 42.71 -7.89
N SER A 113 -4.51 43.45 -8.94
CA SER A 113 -3.69 44.66 -8.81
C SER A 113 -4.31 45.64 -7.82
N GLY A 114 -3.50 46.11 -6.86
CA GLY A 114 -3.93 47.05 -5.81
C GLY A 114 -4.37 46.39 -4.50
N TYR A 115 -4.44 45.05 -4.42
CA TYR A 115 -4.75 44.30 -3.21
C TYR A 115 -3.54 43.53 -2.68
N VAL A 116 -3.50 43.29 -1.37
CA VAL A 116 -2.44 42.53 -0.70
C VAL A 116 -3.00 41.28 -0.03
N LEU A 117 -2.32 40.15 -0.24
CA LEU A 117 -2.67 38.89 0.40
C LEU A 117 -2.44 38.98 1.92
N ARG A 118 -3.45 38.63 2.70
CA ARG A 118 -3.40 38.58 4.16
C ARG A 118 -2.55 37.38 4.63
N PRO A 119 -2.08 37.38 5.89
CA PRO A 119 -1.31 36.26 6.45
C PRO A 119 -2.08 34.94 6.52
N ASP A 120 -3.40 34.97 6.38
CA ASP A 120 -4.23 33.76 6.25
C ASP A 120 -4.04 33.04 4.91
N GLY A 121 -3.35 33.67 3.95
CA GLY A 121 -3.07 33.11 2.63
C GLY A 121 -4.29 33.01 1.71
N ARG A 122 -5.43 33.60 2.09
CA ARG A 122 -6.72 33.45 1.40
C ARG A 122 -7.41 34.77 1.08
N THR A 123 -7.27 35.76 1.97
CA THR A 123 -8.01 37.02 1.89
C THR A 123 -7.15 38.12 1.26
N CYS A 124 -7.72 38.86 0.31
CA CYS A 124 -7.10 40.00 -0.35
C CYS A 124 -7.74 41.29 0.17
N LYS A 125 -6.93 42.27 0.58
CA LYS A 125 -7.39 43.57 1.09
C LYS A 125 -6.53 44.72 0.59
#